data_AF-A0A4Q2XC16-F1
#
_entry.id   AF-A0A4Q2XC16-F1
#
_cell.length_a   1.000
_cell.length_b   1.000
_cell.length_c   1.000
_cell.angle_alpha   90.00
_cell.angle_beta   90.00
_cell.angle_gamma   90.00
#
_symmetry.space_group_name_H-M   'P 1'
#
loop_
_entity.id
_entity.type
_entity.pdbx_description
1 polymer ?
#
loop_
_entity_poly.entity_id
_entity_poly.type
_entity_poly.pdbx_seq_one_letter_code
_entity_poly.pdbx_strand_id
1 'polypeptide(L)'
;MSSLNSKPDLEDSINVAEAHGRVVREAAACVREKRIVDNGIAPISLWAFVSCGVVLLIAGGILGTGGRLFSYGSTFRENYVRTPAPGAEDSGPVPKEALAAYMAKGSKIYSAKCNGCHGSDAKGNGSTFPSLVGSKWVLGETERFSMIILNGLEGHVSDGKTYGVMPPQGIGMTPEDLAGIMTYVRNNFGNAHGDVVTLDMAKAALEISAARKTAGKAATEAELTAEHVKNLPGDVLDPKTMVDPITLAPAAAAP
;
A
#
# COMPACT_ATOMS: atom_id res chain seq x y z
N MET A 1 8.10 0.71 92.69
CA MET A 1 8.73 1.40 91.56
C MET A 1 7.62 1.79 90.59
N SER A 2 7.00 2.95 90.82
CA SER A 2 5.94 3.51 89.98
C SER A 2 6.13 5.02 89.92
N SER A 3 6.48 5.54 88.76
CA SER A 3 6.49 6.98 88.43
C SER A 3 6.37 7.05 86.90
N LEU A 4 5.15 7.04 86.39
CA LEU A 4 4.38 8.23 85.98
C LEU A 4 5.04 8.98 84.82
N ASN A 5 4.64 8.51 83.64
CA ASN A 5 4.57 9.13 82.33
C ASN A 5 4.44 10.67 82.37
N SER A 6 5.57 11.36 82.38
CA SER A 6 5.65 12.83 82.32
C SER A 6 6.01 13.21 80.89
N LYS A 7 5.00 13.57 80.08
CA LYS A 7 5.24 14.18 78.77
C LYS A 7 5.98 15.50 79.02
N PRO A 8 7.11 15.76 78.35
CA PRO A 8 7.87 17.00 78.55
C PRO A 8 7.00 18.22 78.22
N ASP A 9 7.01 19.14 79.17
CA ASP A 9 6.20 20.35 79.26
C ASP A 9 6.16 21.15 77.95
N LEU A 10 4.96 21.24 77.37
CA LEU A 10 4.58 22.35 76.53
C LEU A 10 4.47 23.56 77.46
N GLU A 11 5.29 24.59 77.27
CA GLU A 11 5.17 25.83 78.03
C GLU A 11 3.72 26.37 77.87
N ASP A 12 2.99 26.56 78.97
CA ASP A 12 1.59 27.07 78.99
C ASP A 12 1.42 28.44 78.31
N SER A 13 2.52 29.11 77.97
CA SER A 13 2.56 30.37 77.23
C SER A 13 2.32 30.20 75.72
N ILE A 14 2.47 28.99 75.17
CA ILE A 14 2.30 28.72 73.74
C ILE A 14 1.00 27.97 73.52
N ASN A 15 -0.05 28.71 73.17
CA ASN A 15 -1.29 28.11 72.70
C ASN A 15 -1.07 27.49 71.31
N VAL A 16 -0.82 26.18 71.28
CA VAL A 16 -0.55 25.41 70.04
C VAL A 16 -1.70 25.54 69.04
N ALA A 17 -2.94 25.66 69.50
CA ALA A 17 -4.09 25.85 68.61
C ALA A 17 -4.06 27.23 67.94
N GLU A 18 -3.63 28.26 68.65
CA GLU A 18 -3.43 29.60 68.09
C GLU A 18 -2.23 29.66 67.15
N ALA A 19 -1.12 28.99 67.50
CA ALA A 19 0.06 28.89 66.65
C ALA A 19 -0.25 28.16 65.33
N HIS A 20 -0.92 27.01 65.38
CA HIS A 20 -1.40 26.33 64.17
C HIS A 20 -2.42 27.17 63.40
N GLY A 21 -3.34 27.86 64.09
CA GLY A 21 -4.27 28.78 63.46
C GLY A 21 -3.57 29.91 62.71
N ARG A 22 -2.49 30.46 63.27
CA ARG A 22 -1.63 31.45 62.61
C ARG A 22 -0.93 30.88 61.39
N VAL A 23 -0.28 29.72 61.52
CA VAL A 23 0.41 29.06 60.40
C VAL A 23 -0.56 28.76 59.26
N VAL A 24 -1.78 28.28 59.55
CA VAL A 24 -2.79 28.00 58.52
C VAL A 24 -3.27 29.30 57.85
N ARG A 25 -3.47 30.39 58.61
CA ARG A 25 -3.87 31.69 58.05
C ARG A 25 -2.76 32.33 57.21
N GLU A 26 -1.51 32.28 57.68
CA GLU A 26 -0.33 32.78 56.99
C GLU A 26 -0.02 31.93 55.75
N ALA A 27 -0.17 30.60 55.82
CA ALA A 27 -0.07 29.72 54.66
C ALA A 27 -1.19 30.00 53.64
N ALA A 28 -2.43 30.21 54.08
CA ALA A 28 -3.53 30.59 53.19
C ALA A 28 -3.33 31.99 52.57
N ALA A 29 -2.68 32.92 53.27
CA ALA A 29 -2.28 34.22 52.72
C ALA A 29 -1.14 34.05 51.70
N CYS A 30 -0.10 33.27 52.01
CA CYS A 30 1.02 32.99 51.12
C CYS A 30 0.58 32.25 49.84
N VAL A 31 -0.36 31.30 49.92
CA VAL A 31 -0.92 30.62 48.74
C VAL A 31 -1.73 31.57 47.87
N ARG A 32 -2.41 32.57 48.46
CA ARG A 32 -3.09 33.65 47.70
C ARG A 32 -2.10 34.62 47.06
N GLU A 33 -0.96 34.85 47.70
CA GLU A 33 0.05 35.82 47.28
C GLU A 33 1.14 35.21 46.38
N LYS A 34 1.19 33.87 46.27
CA LYS A 34 2.00 33.17 45.28
C LYS A 34 1.40 33.43 43.91
N ARG A 35 1.69 34.63 43.38
CA ARG A 35 1.52 35.00 41.99
C ARG A 35 2.00 33.82 41.16
N ILE A 36 1.12 33.38 40.27
CA ILE A 36 1.45 32.49 39.16
C ILE A 36 2.84 32.88 38.69
N VAL A 37 3.79 31.97 38.81
CA VAL A 37 5.13 32.17 38.29
C VAL A 37 4.93 32.28 36.78
N ASP A 38 4.89 33.51 36.28
CA ASP A 38 4.88 33.75 34.84
C ASP A 38 6.18 33.11 34.34
N ASN A 39 6.07 31.94 33.70
CA ASN A 39 7.20 31.14 33.23
C ASN A 39 7.99 31.83 32.09
N GLY A 40 7.94 33.17 31.99
CA GLY A 40 8.49 33.95 30.88
C GLY A 40 7.77 33.76 29.55
N ILE A 41 6.77 32.87 29.49
CA ILE A 41 5.96 32.60 28.30
C ILE A 41 4.66 33.35 28.49
N ALA A 42 4.66 34.64 28.16
CA ALA A 42 3.40 35.37 28.00
C ALA A 42 2.54 34.61 26.96
N PRO A 43 1.21 34.47 27.18
CA PRO A 43 0.36 33.81 26.22
C PRO A 43 0.52 34.51 24.86
N ILE A 44 0.91 33.75 23.84
CA ILE A 44 1.09 34.26 22.48
C ILE A 44 -0.24 34.92 22.07
N SER A 45 -0.16 36.16 21.58
CA SER A 45 -1.34 36.93 21.19
C SER A 45 -2.22 36.14 20.23
N LEU A 46 -3.53 36.15 20.46
CA LEU A 46 -4.50 35.53 19.55
C LEU A 46 -4.33 36.06 18.11
N TRP A 47 -3.96 37.33 17.97
CA TRP A 47 -3.66 37.94 16.67
C TRP A 47 -2.41 37.40 15.99
N ALA A 48 -1.42 36.92 16.75
CA ALA A 48 -0.25 36.24 16.19
C ALA A 48 -0.64 34.87 15.59
N PHE A 49 -1.57 34.15 16.22
CA PHE A 49 -2.12 32.92 15.64
C PHE A 49 -2.97 33.20 14.40
N VAL A 50 -3.83 34.22 14.43
CA VAL A 50 -4.66 34.60 13.28
C VAL A 50 -3.79 35.03 12.11
N SER A 51 -2.77 35.85 12.33
CA SER A 51 -1.86 36.28 11.26
C SER A 51 -1.05 35.11 10.68
N CYS A 52 -0.51 34.22 11.52
CA CYS A 52 0.16 33.01 11.06
C CYS A 52 -0.78 32.11 10.25
N GLY A 53 -2.04 31.94 10.70
CA GLY A 53 -3.07 31.19 10.00
C GLY A 53 -3.43 31.79 8.63
N VAL A 54 -3.57 33.12 8.54
CA VAL A 54 -3.83 33.81 7.26
C VAL A 54 -2.64 33.64 6.31
N VAL A 55 -1.40 33.75 6.80
CA VAL A 55 -0.19 33.52 5.98
C VAL A 55 -0.18 32.08 5.45
N LEU A 56 -0.50 31.09 6.30
CA LEU A 56 -0.56 29.68 5.88
C LEU A 56 -1.70 29.41 4.89
N LEU A 57 -2.87 30.05 5.04
CA LEU A 57 -3.97 29.91 4.10
C LEU A 57 -3.68 30.56 2.75
N ILE A 58 -3.02 31.73 2.74
CA ILE A 58 -2.59 32.40 1.51
C ILE A 58 -1.48 31.59 0.84
N ALA A 59 -0.46 31.15 1.58
CA ALA A 59 0.62 30.33 1.04
C ALA A 59 0.10 28.98 0.53
N GLY A 60 -0.75 28.30 1.30
CA GLY A 60 -1.41 27.05 0.89
C GLY A 60 -2.34 27.27 -0.30
N GLY A 61 -3.03 28.41 -0.38
CA GLY A 61 -3.84 28.80 -1.53
C GLY A 61 -3.02 29.04 -2.78
N ILE A 62 -1.90 29.78 -2.70
CA ILE A 62 -0.96 30.00 -3.81
C ILE A 62 -0.32 28.67 -4.25
N LEU A 63 0.07 27.83 -3.29
CA LEU A 63 0.64 26.50 -3.56
C LEU A 63 -0.39 25.55 -4.20
N GLY A 64 -1.63 25.56 -3.70
CA GLY A 64 -2.71 24.69 -4.17
C GLY A 64 -3.31 25.13 -5.51
N THR A 65 -3.49 26.43 -5.73
CA THR A 65 -3.97 26.99 -7.01
C THR A 65 -2.87 26.96 -8.08
N GLY A 66 -1.60 26.97 -7.66
CA GLY A 66 -0.47 26.96 -8.55
C GLY A 66 -0.28 25.66 -9.31
N GLY A 67 -0.72 24.49 -8.80
CA GLY A 67 -0.72 23.16 -9.44
C GLY A 67 0.63 22.66 -10.03
N ARG A 68 1.66 23.50 -10.00
CA ARG A 68 2.89 23.39 -10.79
C ARG A 68 4.12 23.16 -9.93
N LEU A 69 4.04 23.40 -8.61
CA LEU A 69 5.21 23.29 -7.73
C LEU A 69 5.70 21.85 -7.54
N PHE A 70 4.80 20.87 -7.70
CA PHE A 70 5.10 19.43 -7.71
C PHE A 70 4.69 18.77 -9.03
N SER A 71 4.48 19.56 -10.09
CA SER A 71 4.23 19.00 -11.42
C SER A 71 5.52 18.39 -11.94
N TYR A 72 5.67 17.08 -11.72
CA TYR A 72 6.74 16.25 -12.27
C TYR A 72 6.86 16.45 -13.80
N GLY A 73 5.76 16.69 -14.51
CA GLY A 73 5.80 16.93 -15.98
C GLY A 73 6.46 18.24 -16.41
N SER A 74 6.69 19.19 -15.50
CA SER A 74 7.29 20.50 -15.82
C SER A 74 8.79 20.58 -15.52
N THR A 75 9.28 19.80 -14.55
CA THR A 75 10.70 19.74 -14.16
C THR A 75 11.51 18.72 -14.96
N PHE A 76 10.87 17.69 -15.49
CA PHE A 76 11.50 16.72 -16.38
C PHE A 76 10.98 16.95 -17.80
N ARG A 77 11.87 17.12 -18.78
CA ARG A 77 11.41 17.11 -20.18
C ARG A 77 10.81 15.73 -20.43
N GLU A 78 9.62 15.68 -21.03
CA GLU A 78 8.87 14.44 -21.29
C GLU A 78 9.66 13.40 -22.10
N ASN A 79 10.77 13.83 -22.73
CA ASN A 79 11.72 12.99 -23.47
C ASN A 79 13.17 13.16 -23.00
N TYR A 80 13.41 13.47 -21.73
CA TYR A 80 14.77 13.55 -21.18
C TYR A 80 15.35 12.14 -21.02
N VAL A 81 16.05 11.68 -22.04
CA VAL A 81 16.93 10.51 -21.95
C VAL A 81 18.31 11.00 -21.54
N ARG A 82 18.90 10.38 -20.51
CA ARG A 82 20.27 10.69 -20.10
C ARG A 82 21.18 10.28 -21.24
N THR A 83 21.75 11.24 -21.96
CA THR A 83 22.84 10.95 -22.89
C THR A 83 23.96 10.26 -22.12
N PRO A 84 24.48 9.12 -22.61
CA PRO A 84 25.59 8.42 -21.96
C PRO A 84 26.80 9.33 -21.78
N ALA A 85 27.66 8.95 -20.83
CA ALA A 85 28.99 9.55 -20.74
C ALA A 85 29.73 9.38 -22.08
N PRO A 86 30.63 10.29 -22.47
CA PRO A 86 31.42 10.15 -23.69
C PRO A 86 32.17 8.81 -23.70
N GLY A 87 31.82 7.91 -24.64
CA GLY A 87 32.38 6.56 -24.73
C GLY A 87 31.55 5.45 -24.06
N ALA A 88 30.43 5.78 -23.42
CA ALA A 88 29.43 4.81 -23.01
C ALA A 88 28.35 4.70 -24.10
N GLU A 89 28.05 3.48 -24.52
CA GLU A 89 26.97 3.20 -25.46
C GLU A 89 25.65 3.23 -24.67
N ASP A 90 24.65 4.00 -25.12
CA ASP A 90 23.31 3.95 -24.52
C ASP A 90 22.65 2.64 -24.93
N SER A 91 23.00 1.54 -24.28
CA SER A 91 22.44 0.24 -24.63
C SER A 91 20.98 0.07 -24.17
N GLY A 92 20.36 1.13 -23.61
CA GLY A 92 19.05 1.04 -22.98
C GLY A 92 19.03 -0.01 -21.85
N PRO A 93 17.83 -0.41 -21.39
CA PRO A 93 17.70 -1.56 -20.51
C PRO A 93 18.25 -2.80 -21.23
N VAL A 94 19.21 -3.49 -20.60
CA VAL A 94 19.77 -4.74 -21.16
C VAL A 94 18.61 -5.70 -21.42
N PRO A 95 18.42 -6.15 -22.68
CA PRO A 95 17.37 -7.08 -23.02
C PRO A 95 17.46 -8.31 -22.12
N LYS A 96 16.32 -8.80 -21.63
CA LYS A 96 16.24 -10.01 -20.81
C LYS A 96 15.38 -11.04 -21.52
N GLU A 97 15.58 -12.30 -21.16
CA GLU A 97 14.64 -13.36 -21.55
C GLU A 97 13.22 -12.97 -21.13
N ALA A 98 12.25 -13.21 -22.01
CA ALA A 98 10.85 -12.87 -21.81
C ALA A 98 10.35 -13.39 -20.47
N LEU A 99 10.58 -14.66 -20.18
CA LEU A 99 10.17 -15.24 -18.92
C LEU A 99 10.76 -14.48 -17.73
N ALA A 100 12.06 -14.19 -17.73
CA ALA A 100 12.72 -13.47 -16.64
C ALA A 100 12.18 -12.04 -16.47
N ALA A 101 11.90 -11.33 -17.57
CA ALA A 101 11.34 -9.98 -17.53
C ALA A 101 9.91 -9.96 -16.95
N TYR A 102 9.03 -10.84 -17.44
CA TYR A 102 7.64 -10.94 -16.96
C TYR A 102 7.58 -11.40 -15.51
N MET A 103 8.41 -12.38 -15.13
CA MET A 103 8.53 -12.86 -13.75
C MET A 103 8.99 -11.75 -12.79
N ALA A 104 9.98 -10.95 -13.19
CA ALA A 104 10.46 -9.83 -12.37
C ALA A 104 9.39 -8.77 -12.16
N LYS A 105 8.58 -8.48 -13.19
CA LYS A 105 7.46 -7.55 -13.09
C LYS A 105 6.34 -8.11 -12.20
N GLY A 106 5.93 -9.35 -12.45
CA GLY A 106 4.89 -10.04 -11.68
C GLY A 106 5.23 -10.20 -10.21
N SER A 107 6.49 -10.48 -9.87
CA SER A 107 6.94 -10.58 -8.47
C SER A 107 6.69 -9.30 -7.67
N LYS A 108 7.00 -8.13 -8.25
CA LYS A 108 6.76 -6.83 -7.61
C LYS A 108 5.28 -6.59 -7.34
N ILE A 109 4.43 -6.93 -8.32
CA ILE A 109 2.98 -6.76 -8.21
C ILE A 109 2.41 -7.73 -7.18
N TYR A 110 2.87 -8.98 -7.17
CA TYR A 110 2.46 -9.98 -6.20
C TYR A 110 2.76 -9.51 -4.77
N SER A 111 3.96 -8.99 -4.53
CA SER A 111 4.37 -8.44 -3.24
C SER A 111 3.60 -7.19 -2.82
N ALA A 112 3.05 -6.43 -3.78
CA ALA A 112 2.33 -5.20 -3.51
C ALA A 112 0.82 -5.42 -3.28
N LYS A 113 0.20 -6.35 -4.01
CA LYS A 113 -1.27 -6.52 -4.05
C LYS A 113 -1.77 -7.89 -3.60
N CYS A 114 -0.98 -8.97 -3.76
CA CYS A 114 -1.50 -10.34 -3.67
C CYS A 114 -1.06 -11.08 -2.40
N ASN A 115 0.16 -10.82 -1.92
CA ASN A 115 0.77 -11.53 -0.79
C ASN A 115 0.01 -11.33 0.54
N GLY A 116 -0.73 -10.24 0.72
CA GLY A 116 -1.48 -9.95 1.94
C GLY A 116 -2.58 -10.98 2.23
N CYS A 117 -3.17 -11.55 1.18
CA CYS A 117 -4.22 -12.56 1.29
C CYS A 117 -3.69 -13.97 0.98
N HIS A 118 -2.89 -14.13 -0.08
CA HIS A 118 -2.40 -15.45 -0.49
C HIS A 118 -1.10 -15.89 0.19
N GLY A 119 -0.47 -15.02 0.98
CA GLY A 119 0.81 -15.28 1.63
C GLY A 119 2.00 -15.12 0.68
N SER A 120 3.22 -15.11 1.23
CA SER A 120 4.45 -15.02 0.43
C SER A 120 4.75 -16.30 -0.34
N ASP A 121 4.22 -17.44 0.09
CA ASP A 121 4.37 -18.75 -0.56
C ASP A 121 3.14 -19.17 -1.38
N ALA A 122 2.16 -18.26 -1.52
CA ALA A 122 0.94 -18.44 -2.28
C ALA A 122 0.04 -19.62 -1.84
N LYS A 123 0.21 -20.14 -0.63
CA LYS A 123 -0.62 -21.24 -0.08
C LYS A 123 -1.91 -20.75 0.56
N GLY A 124 -2.03 -19.46 0.84
CA GLY A 124 -3.14 -18.90 1.61
C GLY A 124 -3.22 -19.49 3.02
N ASN A 125 -4.40 -19.39 3.65
CA ASN A 125 -4.65 -19.93 4.98
C ASN A 125 -5.54 -21.19 4.97
N GLY A 126 -5.95 -21.67 3.78
CA GLY A 126 -6.76 -22.87 3.59
C GLY A 126 -8.22 -22.77 4.05
N SER A 127 -8.63 -21.66 4.68
CA SER A 127 -9.98 -21.43 5.20
C SER A 127 -10.68 -20.28 4.47
N THR A 128 -10.09 -19.08 4.51
CA THR A 128 -10.64 -17.88 3.86
C THR A 128 -9.95 -17.60 2.53
N PHE A 129 -8.65 -17.87 2.43
CA PHE A 129 -7.83 -17.61 1.26
C PHE A 129 -7.34 -18.92 0.64
N PRO A 130 -7.67 -19.18 -0.64
CA PRO A 130 -7.26 -20.41 -1.31
C PRO A 130 -5.77 -20.40 -1.67
N SER A 131 -5.22 -21.60 -1.82
CA SER A 131 -3.89 -21.81 -2.37
C SER A 131 -3.88 -21.58 -3.88
N LEU A 132 -2.89 -20.83 -4.37
CA LEU A 132 -2.59 -20.69 -5.80
C LEU A 132 -1.63 -21.78 -6.30
N VAL A 133 -0.95 -22.46 -5.37
CA VAL A 133 -0.06 -23.60 -5.68
C VAL A 133 -0.89 -24.78 -6.15
N GLY A 134 -0.63 -25.28 -7.37
CA GLY A 134 -1.33 -26.42 -7.96
C GLY A 134 -2.80 -26.18 -8.28
N SER A 135 -3.27 -24.92 -8.25
CA SER A 135 -4.68 -24.60 -8.51
C SER A 135 -5.04 -24.84 -9.97
N LYS A 136 -6.13 -25.58 -10.22
CA LYS A 136 -6.61 -25.87 -11.59
C LYS A 136 -7.05 -24.61 -12.32
N TRP A 137 -7.55 -23.60 -11.61
CA TRP A 137 -7.96 -22.34 -12.24
C TRP A 137 -6.77 -21.44 -12.56
N VAL A 138 -5.69 -21.54 -11.79
CA VAL A 138 -4.43 -20.83 -12.08
C VAL A 138 -3.72 -21.47 -13.26
N LEU A 139 -3.66 -22.79 -13.32
CA LEU A 139 -2.93 -23.56 -14.35
C LEU A 139 -3.77 -23.85 -15.60
N GLY A 140 -5.09 -23.72 -15.51
CA GLY A 140 -6.02 -23.92 -16.62
C GLY A 140 -6.08 -22.72 -17.56
N GLU A 141 -7.29 -22.39 -17.98
CA GLU A 141 -7.57 -21.42 -19.02
C GLU A 141 -7.23 -19.98 -18.61
N THR A 142 -6.50 -19.25 -19.46
CA THR A 142 -5.96 -17.92 -19.11
C THR A 142 -7.04 -16.84 -19.00
N GLU A 143 -8.15 -16.96 -19.75
CA GLU A 143 -9.23 -15.97 -19.69
C GLU A 143 -9.90 -16.00 -18.32
N ARG A 144 -10.29 -17.19 -17.82
CA ARG A 144 -10.84 -17.35 -16.47
C ARG A 144 -9.91 -16.75 -15.42
N PHE A 145 -8.62 -17.08 -15.50
CA PHE A 145 -7.65 -16.59 -14.53
C PHE A 145 -7.56 -15.06 -14.54
N SER A 146 -7.53 -14.44 -15.73
CA SER A 146 -7.52 -12.99 -15.86
C SER A 146 -8.79 -12.34 -15.31
N MET A 147 -9.97 -12.95 -15.52
CA MET A 147 -11.24 -12.41 -15.03
C MET A 147 -11.30 -12.37 -13.50
N ILE A 148 -10.74 -13.39 -12.83
CA ILE A 148 -10.66 -13.44 -11.36
C ILE A 148 -9.78 -12.29 -10.83
N ILE A 149 -8.64 -12.03 -11.47
CA ILE A 149 -7.75 -10.93 -11.05
C ILE A 149 -8.43 -9.58 -11.26
N LEU A 150 -9.01 -9.36 -12.44
CA LEU A 150 -9.56 -8.07 -12.82
C LEU A 150 -10.81 -7.71 -12.02
N ASN A 151 -11.72 -8.68 -11.85
CA ASN A 151 -13.06 -8.43 -11.30
C ASN A 151 -13.27 -8.97 -9.90
N GLY A 152 -12.34 -9.77 -9.38
CA GLY A 152 -12.54 -10.49 -8.14
C GLY A 152 -13.41 -11.73 -8.32
N LEU A 153 -13.63 -12.45 -7.23
CA LEU A 153 -14.32 -13.74 -7.23
C LEU A 153 -15.17 -13.89 -5.98
N GLU A 154 -16.39 -14.38 -6.18
CA GLU A 154 -17.31 -14.82 -5.14
C GLU A 154 -17.81 -16.24 -5.44
N GLY A 155 -17.85 -17.10 -4.43
CA GLY A 155 -18.40 -18.46 -4.54
C GLY A 155 -17.37 -19.58 -4.37
N HIS A 156 -17.66 -20.76 -4.92
CA HIS A 156 -16.76 -21.90 -4.83
C HIS A 156 -15.58 -21.73 -5.78
N VAL A 157 -14.43 -22.28 -5.40
CA VAL A 157 -13.25 -22.34 -6.26
C VAL A 157 -13.04 -23.76 -6.80
N SER A 158 -11.97 -23.96 -7.56
CA SER A 158 -11.67 -25.22 -8.28
C SER A 158 -11.62 -26.51 -7.45
N ASP A 159 -11.50 -26.43 -6.13
CA ASP A 159 -11.46 -27.57 -5.21
C ASP A 159 -12.83 -27.88 -4.59
N GLY A 160 -13.89 -27.19 -5.02
CA GLY A 160 -15.26 -27.32 -4.53
C GLY A 160 -15.51 -26.66 -3.18
N LYS A 161 -14.50 -26.02 -2.57
CA LYS A 161 -14.66 -25.32 -1.30
C LYS A 161 -15.11 -23.88 -1.54
N THR A 162 -15.95 -23.38 -0.64
CA THR A 162 -16.33 -21.97 -0.59
C THR A 162 -15.27 -21.21 0.19
N TYR A 163 -14.72 -20.17 -0.44
CA TYR A 163 -13.77 -19.25 0.19
C TYR A 163 -14.40 -17.87 0.40
N GLY A 164 -13.66 -16.95 1.03
CA GLY A 164 -14.08 -15.56 1.15
C GLY A 164 -14.14 -14.86 -0.22
N VAL A 165 -14.78 -13.70 -0.26
CA VAL A 165 -14.86 -12.87 -1.46
C VAL A 165 -13.50 -12.23 -1.76
N MET A 166 -12.98 -12.44 -2.97
CA MET A 166 -11.81 -11.73 -3.47
C MET A 166 -12.25 -10.41 -4.11
N PRO A 167 -11.78 -9.25 -3.63
CA PRO A 167 -12.10 -7.97 -4.26
C PRO A 167 -11.35 -7.79 -5.60
N PRO A 168 -11.90 -6.99 -6.54
CA PRO A 168 -11.27 -6.72 -7.82
C PRO A 168 -9.89 -6.05 -7.66
N GLN A 169 -8.88 -6.59 -8.34
CA GLN A 169 -7.50 -6.05 -8.32
C GLN A 169 -7.11 -5.32 -9.61
N GLY A 170 -8.00 -5.31 -10.61
CA GLY A 170 -7.76 -4.70 -11.92
C GLY A 170 -7.73 -3.17 -11.90
N ILE A 171 -8.20 -2.51 -10.84
CA ILE A 171 -8.22 -1.04 -10.76
C ILE A 171 -6.79 -0.50 -10.79
N GLY A 172 -6.50 0.31 -11.82
CA GLY A 172 -5.19 0.90 -12.05
C GLY A 172 -4.10 -0.08 -12.48
N MET A 173 -4.48 -1.28 -12.95
CA MET A 173 -3.53 -2.27 -13.49
C MET A 173 -3.32 -2.01 -15.00
N THR A 174 -2.06 -1.97 -15.43
CA THR A 174 -1.71 -1.89 -16.86
C THR A 174 -1.73 -3.29 -17.52
N PRO A 175 -1.85 -3.41 -18.85
CA PRO A 175 -1.76 -4.71 -19.53
C PRO A 175 -0.45 -5.44 -19.20
N GLU A 176 0.65 -4.71 -19.11
CA GLU A 176 1.96 -5.25 -18.77
C GLU A 176 1.98 -5.80 -17.34
N ASP A 177 1.27 -5.16 -16.41
CA ASP A 177 1.16 -5.64 -15.03
C ASP A 177 0.37 -6.94 -14.96
N LEU A 178 -0.76 -7.01 -15.67
CA LEU A 178 -1.61 -8.21 -15.73
C LEU A 178 -0.84 -9.40 -16.35
N ALA A 179 -0.15 -9.16 -17.45
CA ALA A 179 0.66 -10.17 -18.12
C ALA A 179 1.79 -10.71 -17.21
N GLY A 180 2.47 -9.80 -16.51
CA GLY A 180 3.53 -10.14 -15.55
C GLY A 180 3.02 -10.96 -14.37
N ILE A 181 1.93 -10.54 -13.72
CA ILE A 181 1.39 -11.26 -12.56
C ILE A 181 0.87 -12.65 -12.94
N MET A 182 0.18 -12.77 -14.07
CA MET A 182 -0.33 -14.06 -14.53
C MET A 182 0.81 -15.04 -14.83
N THR A 183 1.86 -14.56 -15.52
CA THR A 183 3.06 -15.35 -15.80
C THR A 183 3.77 -15.75 -14.50
N TYR A 184 3.89 -14.83 -13.54
CA TYR A 184 4.57 -15.09 -12.27
C TYR A 184 3.87 -16.17 -11.44
N VAL A 185 2.55 -16.10 -11.29
CA VAL A 185 1.81 -17.07 -10.47
C VAL A 185 1.82 -18.47 -11.11
N ARG A 186 1.82 -18.56 -12.45
CA ARG A 186 1.83 -19.84 -13.20
C ARG A 186 3.20 -20.53 -13.23
N ASN A 187 4.27 -19.78 -13.00
CA ASN A 187 5.65 -20.29 -13.07
C ASN A 187 6.42 -20.20 -11.75
N ASN A 188 5.74 -19.87 -10.65
CA ASN A 188 6.34 -19.75 -9.32
C ASN A 188 5.61 -20.63 -8.30
N PHE A 189 6.16 -20.69 -7.08
CA PHE A 189 5.56 -21.40 -5.93
C PHE A 189 5.42 -22.92 -6.11
N GLY A 190 6.19 -23.50 -7.03
CA GLY A 190 6.10 -24.91 -7.41
C GLY A 190 5.20 -25.17 -8.62
N ASN A 191 4.56 -24.13 -9.18
CA ASN A 191 3.93 -24.20 -10.49
C ASN A 191 5.02 -24.08 -11.56
N ALA A 192 5.00 -24.96 -12.56
CA ALA A 192 5.97 -25.00 -13.64
C ALA A 192 5.26 -25.18 -14.99
N HIS A 193 4.32 -24.27 -15.29
CA HIS A 193 3.57 -24.35 -16.55
C HIS A 193 4.44 -24.01 -17.77
N GLY A 194 5.48 -23.20 -17.59
CA GLY A 194 6.45 -22.83 -18.61
C GLY A 194 5.95 -21.84 -19.66
N ASP A 195 4.74 -21.29 -19.48
CA ASP A 195 4.13 -20.35 -20.41
C ASP A 195 4.31 -18.88 -20.00
N VAL A 196 4.29 -18.01 -21.00
CA VAL A 196 4.29 -16.55 -20.80
C VAL A 196 2.97 -16.02 -21.32
N VAL A 197 2.22 -15.32 -20.46
CA VAL A 197 1.02 -14.59 -20.87
C VAL A 197 1.49 -13.31 -21.53
N THR A 198 1.21 -13.13 -22.83
CA THR A 198 1.72 -12.01 -23.61
C THR A 198 0.94 -10.72 -23.37
N LEU A 199 1.49 -9.59 -23.84
CA LEU A 199 0.81 -8.30 -23.71
C LEU A 199 -0.53 -8.28 -24.43
N ASP A 200 -0.63 -8.92 -25.59
CA ASP A 200 -1.86 -8.92 -26.36
C ASP A 200 -2.94 -9.77 -25.71
N MET A 201 -2.57 -10.90 -25.08
CA MET A 201 -3.48 -11.67 -24.23
C MET A 201 -4.01 -10.82 -23.07
N ALA A 202 -3.14 -10.05 -22.41
CA ALA A 202 -3.54 -9.19 -21.30
C ALA A 202 -4.42 -8.00 -21.74
N LYS A 203 -4.15 -7.41 -22.92
CA LYS A 203 -5.04 -6.38 -23.50
C LYS A 203 -6.41 -6.96 -23.81
N ALA A 204 -6.47 -8.12 -24.45
CA ALA A 204 -7.72 -8.83 -24.72
C ALA A 204 -8.49 -9.12 -23.42
N ALA A 205 -7.81 -9.53 -22.35
CA ALA A 205 -8.43 -9.72 -21.04
C ALA A 205 -9.06 -8.43 -20.49
N LEU A 206 -8.39 -7.29 -20.61
CA LEU A 206 -8.93 -6.00 -20.17
C LEU A 206 -10.18 -5.60 -20.97
N GLU A 207 -10.17 -5.82 -22.29
CA GLU A 207 -11.33 -5.55 -23.15
C GLU A 207 -12.51 -6.46 -22.82
N ILE A 208 -12.27 -7.77 -22.62
CA ILE A 208 -13.29 -8.74 -22.22
C ILE A 208 -13.89 -8.33 -20.87
N SER A 209 -13.04 -7.94 -19.91
CA SER A 209 -13.48 -7.50 -18.59
C SER A 209 -14.34 -6.23 -18.66
N ALA A 210 -14.00 -5.28 -19.55
CA ALA A 210 -14.77 -4.07 -19.77
C ALA A 210 -16.11 -4.33 -20.48
N ALA A 211 -16.16 -5.34 -21.35
CA ALA A 211 -17.36 -5.73 -22.09
C ALA A 211 -18.36 -6.58 -21.28
N ARG A 212 -18.01 -7.01 -20.06
CA ARG A 212 -18.91 -7.80 -19.20
C ARG A 212 -20.17 -7.01 -18.85
N LYS A 213 -21.31 -7.69 -18.90
CA LYS A 213 -22.63 -7.13 -18.52
C LYS A 213 -22.70 -6.74 -17.04
N THR A 214 -21.86 -7.34 -16.21
CA THR A 214 -21.75 -7.14 -14.76
C THR A 214 -20.47 -6.39 -14.38
N ALA A 215 -19.98 -5.50 -15.26
CA ALA A 215 -18.80 -4.68 -15.00
C ALA A 215 -18.86 -4.00 -13.62
N GLY A 216 -17.82 -4.20 -12.81
CA GLY A 216 -17.72 -3.66 -11.44
C GLY A 216 -18.30 -4.54 -10.32
N LYS A 217 -18.89 -5.70 -10.64
CA LYS A 217 -19.27 -6.72 -9.65
C LYS A 217 -18.28 -7.89 -9.66
N ALA A 218 -18.14 -8.53 -8.49
CA ALA A 218 -17.34 -9.76 -8.36
C ALA A 218 -17.84 -10.83 -9.34
N ALA A 219 -16.91 -11.52 -10.00
CA ALA A 219 -17.27 -12.64 -10.86
C ALA A 219 -17.76 -13.81 -9.99
N THR A 220 -18.83 -14.48 -10.44
CA THR A 220 -19.31 -15.69 -9.76
C THR A 220 -18.74 -16.93 -10.43
N GLU A 221 -18.62 -18.03 -9.68
CA GLU A 221 -18.21 -19.33 -10.24
C GLU A 221 -19.04 -19.73 -11.47
N ALA A 222 -20.37 -19.59 -11.40
CA ALA A 222 -21.28 -19.97 -12.48
C ALA A 222 -21.02 -19.19 -13.77
N GLU A 223 -20.70 -17.89 -13.65
CA GLU A 223 -20.33 -17.06 -14.80
C GLU A 223 -18.98 -17.47 -15.39
N LEU A 224 -17.97 -17.67 -14.53
CA LEU A 224 -16.61 -18.06 -14.94
C LEU A 224 -16.52 -19.46 -15.55
N THR A 225 -17.38 -20.36 -15.12
CA THR A 225 -17.46 -21.73 -15.65
C THR A 225 -18.33 -21.83 -16.89
N ALA A 226 -19.28 -20.92 -17.11
CA ALA A 226 -20.10 -20.90 -18.31
C ALA A 226 -19.45 -20.16 -19.48
N GLU A 227 -18.85 -18.98 -19.24
CA GLU A 227 -18.48 -18.05 -20.31
C GLU A 227 -16.96 -17.99 -20.57
N HIS A 228 -16.14 -18.19 -19.54
CA HIS A 228 -14.70 -17.86 -19.53
C HIS A 228 -13.75 -19.07 -19.51
N VAL A 229 -14.23 -20.26 -19.86
CA VAL A 229 -13.40 -21.50 -19.96
C VAL A 229 -12.63 -21.53 -21.28
N LYS A 230 -11.86 -20.48 -21.54
CA LYS A 230 -11.18 -20.26 -22.83
C LYS A 230 -9.80 -19.66 -22.62
N ASN A 231 -8.91 -19.92 -23.57
CA ASN A 231 -7.63 -19.25 -23.59
C ASN A 231 -7.77 -17.87 -24.25
N LEU A 232 -7.07 -16.89 -23.68
CA LEU A 232 -7.01 -15.55 -24.23
C LEU A 232 -6.44 -15.57 -25.65
N PRO A 233 -7.02 -14.80 -26.59
CA PRO A 233 -6.46 -14.65 -27.92
C PRO A 233 -5.14 -13.86 -27.85
N GLY A 234 -4.10 -14.38 -28.50
CA GLY A 234 -2.80 -13.74 -28.60
C GLY A 234 -1.71 -14.73 -29.03
N ASP A 235 -0.61 -14.21 -29.57
CA ASP A 235 0.52 -15.04 -29.96
C ASP A 235 1.21 -15.59 -28.72
N VAL A 236 1.62 -16.86 -28.79
CA VAL A 236 2.42 -17.50 -27.75
C VAL A 236 3.86 -17.01 -27.91
N LEU A 237 4.42 -16.40 -26.86
CA LEU A 237 5.81 -15.94 -26.86
C LEU A 237 6.73 -17.05 -26.35
N ASP A 238 7.84 -17.31 -27.06
CA ASP A 238 8.87 -18.22 -26.57
C ASP A 238 9.51 -17.63 -25.29
N PRO A 239 9.59 -18.37 -24.18
CA PRO A 239 10.17 -17.93 -22.92
C PRO A 239 11.57 -17.31 -23.03
N LYS A 240 12.36 -17.70 -24.05
CA LYS A 240 13.73 -17.25 -24.28
C LYS A 240 13.84 -16.04 -25.21
N THR A 241 12.72 -15.54 -25.73
CA THR A 241 12.73 -14.35 -26.60
C THR A 241 13.28 -13.17 -25.81
N MET A 242 14.17 -12.39 -26.41
CA MET A 242 14.71 -11.20 -25.75
C MET A 242 13.67 -10.07 -25.80
N VAL A 243 13.30 -9.55 -24.63
CA VAL A 243 12.35 -8.44 -24.48
C VAL A 243 12.97 -7.31 -23.67
N ASP A 244 12.46 -6.11 -23.88
CA ASP A 244 12.77 -4.98 -23.01
C ASP A 244 12.12 -5.22 -21.63
N PRO A 245 12.89 -5.22 -20.52
CA PRO A 245 12.37 -5.45 -19.18
C PRO A 245 11.38 -4.39 -18.68
N ILE A 246 11.29 -3.22 -19.31
CA ILE A 246 10.38 -2.14 -18.91
C ILE A 246 9.08 -2.23 -19.69
N THR A 247 9.16 -2.27 -21.01
CA THR A 247 7.99 -2.23 -21.91
C THR A 247 7.43 -3.61 -22.22
N LEU A 248 8.19 -4.68 -21.96
CA LEU A 248 7.90 -6.08 -22.34
C LEU A 248 7.66 -6.27 -23.84
N ALA A 249 7.99 -5.26 -24.65
CA ALA A 249 8.01 -5.38 -26.09
C ALA A 249 9.18 -6.29 -26.53
N PRO A 250 9.03 -7.05 -27.64
CA PRO A 250 10.16 -7.74 -28.24
C PRO A 250 11.29 -6.73 -28.43
N ALA A 251 12.48 -7.03 -27.90
CA ALA A 251 13.63 -6.18 -28.14
C ALA A 251 13.82 -6.16 -29.66
N ALA A 252 13.67 -4.98 -30.28
CA ALA A 252 13.93 -4.84 -31.70
C ALA A 252 15.29 -5.49 -31.96
N ALA A 253 15.35 -6.42 -32.91
CA ALA A 253 16.61 -6.97 -33.37
C ALA A 253 17.54 -5.78 -33.58
N ALA A 254 18.67 -5.76 -32.86
CA ALA A 254 19.63 -4.68 -32.97
C ALA A 254 19.91 -4.44 -34.46
N PRO A 255 19.81 -3.19 -34.95
CA PRO A 255 20.13 -2.89 -36.34
C PRO A 255 21.58 -3.26 -36.70
#